data_AF-A0A2N3CF90-F1
#
_entry.id   AF-A0A2N3CF90-F1
#
_cell.length_a   1.000
_cell.length_b   1.000
_cell.length_c   1.000
_cell.angle_alpha   90.00
_cell.angle_beta   90.00
_cell.angle_gamma   90.00
#
_symmetry.space_group_name_H-M   'P 1'
#
loop_
_entity.id
_entity.type
_entity.pdbx_description
1 polymer ?
#
loop_
_entity_poly.entity_id
_entity_poly.type
_entity_poly.pdbx_seq_one_letter_code
_entity_poly.pdbx_strand_id
1 'polypeptide(L)' 'MTRSDLQRLDNAIWIVARLIDLSGEDYWPILDRLEMEREAFLSRQDRLARHLARTSLSNGSRQH' A
#
# COMPACT_ATOMS: atom_id res chain seq x y z
N MET A 1 -2.08 6.58 -8.21
CA MET A 1 -2.55 6.04 -6.93
C MET A 1 -2.10 6.96 -5.82
N THR A 2 -3.03 7.43 -5.01
CA THR A 2 -2.91 8.52 -4.05
C THR A 2 -3.15 8.00 -2.62
N ARG A 3 -2.92 8.83 -1.61
CA ARG A 3 -3.27 8.49 -0.21
C ARG A 3 -4.77 8.20 -0.05
N SER A 4 -5.61 8.89 -0.82
CA SER A 4 -7.06 8.63 -0.87
C SER A 4 -7.38 7.28 -1.50
N ASP A 5 -6.58 6.81 -2.47
CA ASP A 5 -6.76 5.48 -3.07
C ASP A 5 -6.38 4.36 -2.09
N LEU A 6 -5.36 4.58 -1.24
CA LEU A 6 -5.01 3.64 -0.17
C LEU A 6 -6.16 3.48 0.85
N GLN A 7 -6.78 4.59 1.25
CA GLN A 7 -7.92 4.53 2.17
C GLN A 7 -9.14 3.83 1.54
N ARG A 8 -9.35 4.00 0.22
CA ARG A 8 -10.39 3.25 -0.51
C ARG A 8 -10.09 1.75 -0.55
N LEU A 9 -8.83 1.37 -0.76
CA LEU A 9 -8.41 -0.03 -0.67
C LEU A 9 -8.63 -0.61 0.74
N ASP A 10 -8.19 0.09 1.78
CA ASP A 10 -8.38 -0.35 3.17
C ASP A 10 -9.86 -0.60 3.48
N ASN A 11 -10.74 0.30 3.04
CA ASN A 11 -12.18 0.13 3.20
C ASN A 11 -12.73 -1.05 2.38
N ALA A 12 -12.26 -1.23 1.14
CA ALA A 12 -12.69 -2.36 0.30
C ALA A 12 -12.26 -3.70 0.91
N ILE A 13 -11.03 -3.79 1.42
CA ILE A 13 -10.52 -4.97 2.13
C ILE A 13 -11.41 -5.29 3.33
N TRP A 14 -11.77 -4.29 4.14
CA TRP A 14 -12.66 -4.48 5.27
C TRP A 14 -14.05 -5.01 4.86
N ILE A 15 -14.64 -4.45 3.80
CA ILE A 15 -15.93 -4.90 3.28
C ILE A 15 -15.85 -6.35 2.81
N VAL A 16 -14.83 -6.71 2.03
CA VAL A 16 -14.67 -8.06 1.49
C VAL A 16 -14.42 -9.08 2.60
N ALA A 17 -13.59 -8.75 3.59
CA ALA A 17 -13.40 -9.59 4.77
C ALA A 17 -14.72 -9.85 5.51
N ARG A 18 -15.59 -8.84 5.62
CA ARG A 18 -16.92 -9.01 6.20
C ARG A 18 -17.83 -9.90 5.36
N LEU A 19 -17.73 -9.83 4.03
CA LEU A 19 -18.46 -10.74 3.15
C LEU A 19 -17.99 -12.19 3.33
N ILE A 20 -16.67 -12.44 3.38
CA ILE A 20 -16.11 -13.76 3.65
C ILE A 20 -16.65 -14.32 4.97
N ASP A 21 -16.63 -13.52 6.04
CA ASP A 21 -17.17 -13.92 7.35
C ASP A 21 -18.67 -14.33 7.30
N LEU A 22 -19.44 -13.70 6.42
CA LEU A 22 -20.89 -13.94 6.29
C LEU A 22 -21.28 -15.03 5.28
N SER A 23 -20.45 -15.26 4.26
CA SER A 23 -20.83 -16.06 3.08
C SER A 23 -19.81 -17.12 2.68
N GLY A 24 -18.68 -17.20 3.39
CA GLY A 24 -17.66 -18.22 3.18
C GLY A 24 -16.67 -17.86 2.08
N GLU A 25 -16.14 -18.90 1.43
CA GLU A 25 -14.84 -18.85 0.73
C GLU A 25 -14.86 -18.12 -0.63
N ASP A 26 -16.03 -17.82 -1.20
CA ASP A 26 -16.16 -17.33 -2.58
C ASP A 26 -15.48 -15.98 -2.85
N TYR A 27 -15.26 -15.18 -1.81
CA TYR A 27 -14.72 -13.82 -1.92
C TYR A 27 -13.21 -13.73 -1.67
N TRP A 28 -12.54 -14.84 -1.28
CA TRP A 28 -11.09 -14.87 -1.07
C TRP A 28 -10.27 -14.34 -2.25
N PRO A 29 -10.55 -14.70 -3.52
CA PRO A 29 -9.78 -14.18 -4.64
C PRO A 29 -9.83 -12.65 -4.77
N ILE A 30 -10.92 -12.03 -4.31
CA ILE A 30 -11.06 -10.57 -4.31
C ILE A 30 -10.23 -9.96 -3.17
N LEU A 31 -10.26 -10.58 -1.98
CA LEU A 31 -9.45 -10.14 -0.84
C LEU A 31 -7.97 -10.17 -1.18
N ASP A 32 -7.46 -11.29 -1.70
CA ASP A 32 -6.06 -11.48 -2.06
C ASP A 32 -5.57 -10.40 -3.03
N ARG A 33 -6.40 -10.10 -4.05
CA ARG A 33 -6.09 -9.06 -5.02
C ARG A 33 -5.98 -7.69 -4.37
N LEU A 34 -6.92 -7.32 -3.51
CA LEU A 34 -6.93 -6.01 -2.84
C LEU A 34 -5.73 -5.86 -1.91
N GLU A 35 -5.35 -6.92 -1.20
CA GLU A 35 -4.15 -6.94 -0.35
C GLU A 35 -2.87 -6.80 -1.18
N MET A 36 -2.75 -7.50 -2.31
CA MET A 36 -1.63 -7.33 -3.24
C MET A 36 -1.52 -5.90 -3.78
N GLU A 37 -2.64 -5.29 -4.19
CA GLU A 37 -2.65 -3.92 -4.70
C GLU A 37 -2.21 -2.92 -3.62
N ARG A 38 -2.67 -3.13 -2.38
CA ARG A 38 -2.29 -2.33 -1.21
C ARG A 38 -0.80 -2.44 -0.91
N GLU A 39 -0.27 -3.66 -0.84
CA GLU A 39 1.14 -3.90 -0.55
C GLU A 39 2.04 -3.31 -1.65
N ALA A 40 1.67 -3.51 -2.92
CA ALA A 40 2.41 -2.95 -4.05
C ALA A 40 2.48 -1.42 -3.97
N PHE A 41 1.40 -0.76 -3.55
CA PHE A 41 1.40 0.69 -3.36
C PHE A 41 2.33 1.11 -2.22
N LEU A 42 2.21 0.48 -1.04
CA LEU A 42 3.05 0.79 0.11
C LEU A 42 4.55 0.56 -0.18
N SER A 43 4.88 -0.54 -0.85
CA SER A 43 6.25 -0.85 -1.27
C SER A 43 6.84 0.21 -2.21
N ARG A 44 6.04 0.75 -3.15
CA ARG A 44 6.47 1.86 -4.02
C ARG A 44 6.72 3.13 -3.22
N GLN A 45 5.85 3.46 -2.27
CA GLN A 45 6.01 4.65 -1.42
C GLN A 45 7.25 4.54 -0.52
N ASP A 46 7.47 3.38 0.10
CA ASP A 46 8.64 3.12 0.93
C ASP A 46 9.94 3.22 0.12
N ARG A 47 10.00 2.59 -1.07
CA ARG A 47 11.15 2.71 -1.96
C ARG A 47 11.43 4.16 -2.34
N LEU A 48 10.39 4.91 -2.72
CA LEU A 48 10.53 6.32 -3.06
C LEU A 48 11.09 7.12 -1.87
N ALA A 49 10.53 6.93 -0.68
CA ALA A 49 10.98 7.59 0.54
C ALA A 49 12.46 7.28 0.83
N ARG A 50 12.89 6.02 0.69
CA ARG A 50 14.31 5.62 0.84
C ARG A 50 15.22 6.32 -0.15
N HIS A 51 14.84 6.43 -1.42
CA HIS A 51 15.65 7.13 -2.44
C HIS A 51 15.72 8.64 -2.20
N LEU A 52 14.62 9.26 -1.76
CA LEU A 52 14.59 10.69 -1.42
C LEU A 52 15.42 10.99 -0.18
N ALA A 53 15.33 10.17 0.87
CA ALA A 53 16.16 10.29 2.07
C ALA A 53 17.66 10.10 1.79
N ARG A 54 18.01 9.18 0.86
CA ARG A 54 19.40 9.01 0.41
C ARG A 54 19.92 10.25 -0.32
N THR A 55 19.06 10.88 -1.13
CA THR A 55 19.43 12.08 -1.91
C THR A 55 19.58 13.31 -1.02
N SER A 56 18.75 13.47 0.01
CA SER A 56 18.89 14.56 0.98
C SER A 56 20.17 14.43 1.81
N LEU A 57 20.58 13.20 2.16
CA LEU A 57 21.85 12.94 2.84
C LEU A 57 23.07 13.21 1.94
N SER A 58 23.02 12.86 0.66
CA SER A 58 24.15 13.10 -0.27
C SER A 58 24.35 14.59 -0.62
N ASN A 59 23.28 15.39 -0.59
CA ASN A 59 23.37 16.83 -0.84
C ASN A 59 23.93 17.63 0.35
N GLY A 60 23.87 17.08 1.57
CA GLY A 60 24.45 17.69 2.77
C GLY A 60 25.98 17.55 2.88
N SER A 61 26.60 16.63 2.14
CA SER A 61 28.03 16.33 2.23
C SER A 61 28.91 17.05 1.18
N ARG A 62 28.34 17.96 0.38
CA ARG A 62 29.09 18.77 -0.62
C ARG A 62 29.37 20.21 -0.18
N GLN A 63 29.12 20.55 1.07
CA GLN A 63 29.52 21.83 1.66
C GLN A 63 30.36 21.56 2.90
N HIS A 64 31.65 21.26 2.72
CA HIS A 64 32.73 21.61 3.66
C HIS A 64 34.09 21.25 3.06
#